data_AF-A0A942BZB1-F1
#
_entry.id   AF-A0A942BZB1-F1
#
_cell.length_a   1.000
_cell.length_b   1.000
_cell.length_c   1.000
_cell.angle_alpha   90.00
_cell.angle_beta   90.00
_cell.angle_gamma   90.00
#
_symmetry.space_group_name_H-M   'P 1'
#
loop_
_entity.id
_entity.type
_entity.pdbx_description
1 polymer ?
#
loop_
_entity_poly.entity_id
_entity_poly.type
_entity_poly.pdbx_seq_one_letter_code
_entity_poly.pdbx_strand_id
1 'polypeptide(L)'
;MAITVSASPTALSWTNFTVSPSKILDPADGTLVDAYTSFGYTFPNSAPASTDGVFRFPDVYTITIKPKASVWSGISQTAALLSHEQWHYDVATITGRALCRELARLRADSLSELRTKMDEAIELHFHTRAGILQKRYDIDTRHGTNGHYQKIWKDRMTKTLADPKADTMGGFWL
;
A
#
# COMPACT_ATOMS: atom_id res chain seq x y z
N MET A 1 7.35 4.91 20.85
CA MET A 1 6.22 5.76 20.41
C MET A 1 6.26 5.79 18.91
N ALA A 2 5.20 5.36 18.23
CA ALA A 2 5.23 5.26 16.79
C ALA A 2 3.83 5.46 16.24
N ILE A 3 3.73 6.41 15.32
CA ILE A 3 2.75 6.33 14.25
C ILE A 3 3.03 5.01 13.52
N THR A 4 2.02 4.16 13.36
CA THR A 4 2.17 2.82 12.78
C THR A 4 1.15 2.59 11.68
N VAL A 5 1.42 1.58 10.85
CA VAL A 5 0.49 1.09 9.83
C VAL A 5 0.16 -0.37 10.14
N SER A 6 -1.10 -0.74 9.96
CA SER A 6 -1.58 -2.11 10.16
C SER A 6 -2.48 -2.54 9.00
N ALA A 7 -2.09 -3.62 8.31
CA ALA A 7 -2.93 -4.25 7.31
C ALA A 7 -3.96 -5.19 7.96
N SER A 8 -5.21 -5.13 7.50
CA SER A 8 -6.30 -5.97 7.99
C SER A 8 -7.18 -6.46 6.83
N PRO A 9 -7.06 -7.74 6.42
CA PRO A 9 -6.14 -8.76 6.94
C PRO A 9 -4.68 -8.48 6.55
N THR A 10 -3.73 -9.23 7.10
CA THR A 10 -2.33 -9.22 6.66
C THR A 10 -2.09 -10.12 5.45
N ALA A 11 -2.78 -11.26 5.37
CA ALA A 11 -2.76 -12.17 4.24
C ALA A 11 -4.15 -12.20 3.58
N LEU A 12 -4.18 -12.05 2.26
CA LEU A 12 -5.36 -12.18 1.44
C LEU A 12 -5.74 -13.65 1.28
N SER A 13 -7.04 -13.84 1.13
CA SER A 13 -7.67 -15.07 0.70
C SER A 13 -8.78 -14.71 -0.27
N TRP A 14 -9.30 -15.69 -1.01
CA TRP A 14 -10.34 -15.43 -2.01
C TRP A 14 -11.64 -14.86 -1.43
N THR A 15 -11.89 -15.02 -0.13
CA THR A 15 -13.03 -14.39 0.55
C THR A 15 -12.89 -12.87 0.69
N ASN A 16 -11.70 -12.32 0.47
CA ASN A 16 -11.45 -10.87 0.45
C ASN A 16 -11.77 -10.22 -0.91
N PHE A 17 -12.06 -11.02 -1.94
CA PHE A 17 -12.28 -10.53 -3.31
C PHE A 17 -13.77 -10.43 -3.63
N THR A 18 -14.17 -9.32 -4.23
CA THR A 18 -15.50 -9.19 -4.84
C THR A 18 -15.50 -9.91 -6.19
N VAL A 19 -16.45 -10.81 -6.41
CA VAL A 19 -16.55 -11.55 -7.68
C VAL A 19 -17.17 -10.66 -8.75
N SER A 20 -16.46 -10.47 -9.86
CA SER A 20 -16.91 -9.74 -11.04
C SER A 20 -17.39 -10.70 -12.13
N PRO A 21 -18.53 -10.45 -12.80
CA PRO A 21 -19.02 -11.30 -13.88
C PRO A 21 -18.18 -11.20 -15.17
N SER A 22 -17.40 -10.13 -15.32
CA SER A 22 -16.52 -9.87 -16.47
C SER A 22 -15.08 -9.68 -16.04
N LYS A 23 -14.15 -9.77 -17.00
CA LYS A 23 -12.77 -9.32 -16.80
C LYS A 23 -12.73 -7.89 -16.28
N ILE A 24 -11.73 -7.62 -15.46
CA ILE A 24 -11.55 -6.35 -14.78
C ILE A 24 -10.63 -5.49 -15.64
N LEU A 25 -10.99 -4.22 -15.83
CA LEU A 25 -10.14 -3.25 -16.50
C LEU A 25 -9.16 -2.67 -15.47
N ASP A 26 -7.86 -2.85 -15.68
CA ASP A 26 -6.83 -2.23 -14.84
C ASP A 26 -6.88 -0.70 -15.07
N PRO A 27 -7.14 0.11 -14.03
CA PRO A 27 -7.19 1.57 -14.18
C PRO A 27 -5.83 2.19 -14.52
N ALA A 28 -4.70 1.49 -14.33
CA ALA A 28 -3.37 2.02 -14.59
C ALA A 28 -3.02 2.07 -16.08
N ASP A 29 -3.50 1.11 -16.88
CA ASP A 29 -3.15 0.98 -18.29
C ASP A 29 -4.27 0.48 -19.23
N GLY A 30 -5.45 0.16 -18.68
CA GLY A 30 -6.59 -0.32 -19.45
C GLY A 30 -6.49 -1.78 -19.89
N THR A 31 -5.57 -2.57 -19.34
CA THR A 31 -5.48 -4.00 -19.63
C THR A 31 -6.61 -4.78 -18.96
N LEU A 32 -7.05 -5.88 -19.58
CA LEU A 32 -8.04 -6.77 -18.99
C LEU A 32 -7.35 -7.85 -18.15
N VAL A 33 -7.54 -7.78 -16.84
CA VAL A 33 -6.91 -8.67 -15.85
C VAL A 33 -7.93 -9.63 -15.21
N ASP A 34 -7.39 -10.74 -14.72
CA ASP A 34 -8.17 -11.84 -14.11
C ASP A 34 -8.53 -11.54 -12.64
N ALA A 35 -7.68 -10.79 -11.95
CA ALA A 35 -7.91 -10.22 -10.63
C ALA A 35 -7.27 -8.83 -10.56
N TYR A 36 -7.74 -8.00 -9.64
CA TYR A 36 -7.19 -6.68 -9.38
C TYR A 36 -7.25 -6.37 -7.89
N THR A 37 -6.14 -5.88 -7.34
CA THR A 37 -6.05 -5.49 -5.94
C THR A 37 -5.46 -4.10 -5.80
N SER A 38 -6.23 -3.25 -5.14
CA SER A 38 -5.77 -1.98 -4.58
C SER A 38 -6.02 -1.98 -3.07
N PHE A 39 -5.78 -0.85 -2.41
CA PHE A 39 -6.00 -0.72 -0.98
C PHE A 39 -6.77 0.55 -0.64
N GLY A 40 -7.58 0.44 0.43
CA GLY A 40 -8.08 1.59 1.16
C GLY A 40 -7.26 1.78 2.43
N TYR A 41 -7.19 3.03 2.89
CA TYR A 41 -6.58 3.36 4.17
C TYR A 41 -7.53 4.19 5.02
N THR A 42 -7.38 4.11 6.34
CA THR A 42 -8.16 4.89 7.30
C THR A 42 -7.24 5.38 8.39
N PHE A 43 -7.31 6.69 8.64
CA PHE A 43 -6.64 7.34 9.75
C PHE A 43 -7.48 7.21 11.02
N PRO A 44 -6.88 7.06 12.20
CA PRO A 44 -7.63 7.07 13.44
C PRO A 44 -8.22 8.46 13.66
N ASN A 45 -9.42 8.50 14.25
CA ASN A 45 -10.06 9.76 14.61
C ASN A 45 -9.40 10.30 15.90
N SER A 46 -8.25 10.94 15.75
CA SER A 46 -7.48 11.50 16.87
C SER A 46 -7.11 12.95 16.57
N ALA A 47 -7.34 13.82 17.55
CA ALA A 47 -6.95 15.22 17.43
C ALA A 47 -5.42 15.36 17.37
N PRO A 48 -4.89 16.29 16.55
CA PRO A 48 -3.48 16.65 16.60
C PRO A 48 -3.07 17.14 17.99
N ALA A 49 -1.84 16.82 18.40
CA ALA A 49 -1.24 17.36 19.61
C ALA A 49 -0.65 18.76 19.32
N SER A 50 -0.60 19.61 20.34
CA SER A 50 0.05 20.92 20.27
C SER A 50 0.96 21.14 21.46
N THR A 51 2.12 21.76 21.25
CA THR A 51 3.04 22.19 22.29
C THR A 51 3.67 23.50 21.84
N ASP A 52 3.55 24.54 22.66
CA ASP A 52 4.08 25.90 22.37
C ASP A 52 3.64 26.47 21.01
N GLY A 53 2.39 26.21 20.61
CA GLY A 53 1.84 26.67 19.33
C GLY A 53 2.20 25.82 18.11
N VAL A 54 3.07 24.81 18.27
CA VAL A 54 3.43 23.88 17.21
C VAL A 54 2.53 22.64 17.23
N PHE A 55 1.86 22.39 16.12
CA PHE A 55 0.98 21.23 15.91
C PHE A 55 1.74 20.02 15.38
N ARG A 56 1.34 18.82 15.82
CA ARG A 56 1.88 17.52 15.36
C ARG A 56 0.83 16.41 15.43
N PHE A 57 1.09 15.29 14.77
CA PHE A 57 0.32 14.06 14.98
C PHE A 57 0.59 13.47 16.37
N PRO A 58 -0.42 12.83 17.00
CA PRO A 58 -0.24 12.21 18.31
C PRO A 58 0.70 11.00 18.24
N ASP A 59 1.34 10.69 19.37
CA ASP A 59 2.39 9.67 19.44
C ASP A 59 1.87 8.23 19.27
N VAL A 60 0.56 8.02 19.46
CA VAL A 60 -0.17 6.79 19.18
C VAL A 60 -1.15 7.07 18.05
N TYR A 61 -0.81 6.62 16.85
CA TYR A 61 -1.59 6.87 15.63
C TYR A 61 -1.44 5.68 14.69
N THR A 62 -2.47 4.86 14.55
CA THR A 62 -2.42 3.63 13.73
C THR A 62 -3.25 3.78 12.48
N ILE A 63 -2.59 3.87 11.33
CA ILE A 63 -3.22 3.85 10.01
C ILE A 63 -3.64 2.42 9.70
N THR A 64 -4.90 2.21 9.37
CA THR A 64 -5.41 0.88 9.00
C THR A 64 -5.50 0.76 7.48
N ILE A 65 -4.96 -0.32 6.93
CA ILE A 65 -5.06 -0.68 5.51
C ILE A 65 -6.08 -1.81 5.35
N LYS A 66 -6.94 -1.71 4.33
CA LYS A 66 -7.90 -2.75 3.94
C LYS A 66 -7.81 -3.04 2.45
N PRO A 67 -7.97 -4.29 2.01
CA PRO A 67 -7.93 -4.62 0.60
C PRO A 67 -9.17 -4.09 -0.11
N LYS A 68 -8.97 -3.65 -1.35
CA LYS A 68 -10.02 -3.39 -2.34
C LYS A 68 -9.72 -4.28 -3.53
N ALA A 69 -10.27 -5.49 -3.49
CA ALA A 69 -9.88 -6.56 -4.38
C ALA A 69 -11.08 -7.13 -5.12
N SER A 70 -10.88 -7.47 -6.40
CA SER A 70 -11.89 -8.04 -7.28
C SER A 70 -11.31 -9.18 -8.10
N VAL A 71 -12.11 -10.19 -8.42
CA VAL A 71 -11.70 -11.35 -9.22
C VAL A 71 -12.78 -11.68 -10.24
N TRP A 72 -12.38 -11.97 -11.48
CA TRP A 72 -13.32 -12.41 -12.53
C TRP A 72 -13.86 -13.81 -12.21
N SER A 73 -15.15 -14.04 -12.39
CA SER A 73 -15.79 -15.35 -12.17
C SER A 73 -15.36 -16.44 -13.16
N GLY A 74 -14.81 -16.06 -14.31
CA GLY A 74 -14.45 -17.00 -15.38
C GLY A 74 -13.07 -17.66 -15.25
N ILE A 75 -12.34 -17.44 -14.15
CA ILE A 75 -10.98 -17.96 -13.96
C ILE A 75 -10.89 -18.93 -12.79
N SER A 76 -9.82 -19.72 -12.81
CA SER A 76 -9.43 -20.54 -11.66
C SER A 76 -8.68 -19.70 -10.64
N GLN A 77 -9.16 -19.72 -9.40
CA GLN A 77 -8.60 -19.03 -8.25
C GLN A 77 -7.32 -19.73 -7.73
N THR A 78 -6.21 -19.57 -8.45
CA THR A 78 -4.94 -20.28 -8.16
C THR A 78 -4.10 -19.60 -7.07
N ALA A 79 -3.24 -20.38 -6.39
CA ALA A 79 -2.30 -19.83 -5.42
C ALA A 79 -1.30 -18.82 -6.05
N ALA A 80 -0.94 -19.00 -7.32
CA ALA A 80 -0.06 -18.08 -8.03
C ALA A 80 -0.73 -16.72 -8.26
N LEU A 81 -2.02 -16.71 -8.65
CA LEU A 81 -2.78 -15.47 -8.80
C LEU A 81 -2.98 -14.78 -7.45
N LEU A 82 -3.38 -15.52 -6.41
CA LEU A 82 -3.51 -14.93 -5.06
C LEU A 82 -2.18 -14.35 -4.56
N SER A 83 -1.06 -15.03 -4.83
CA SER A 83 0.27 -14.53 -4.48
C SER A 83 0.66 -13.29 -5.27
N HIS A 84 0.15 -13.10 -6.50
CA HIS A 84 0.36 -11.89 -7.29
C HIS A 84 -0.38 -10.71 -6.66
N GLU A 85 -1.65 -10.91 -6.32
CA GLU A 85 -2.52 -9.92 -5.69
C GLU A 85 -2.06 -9.54 -4.28
N GLN A 86 -1.55 -10.50 -3.50
CA GLN A 86 -0.96 -10.24 -2.19
C GLN A 86 0.20 -9.25 -2.30
N TRP A 87 1.04 -9.37 -3.34
CA TRP A 87 2.17 -8.47 -3.51
C TRP A 87 1.71 -7.02 -3.70
N HIS A 88 0.67 -6.79 -4.50
CA HIS A 88 0.06 -5.46 -4.69
C HIS A 88 -0.49 -4.91 -3.37
N TYR A 89 -1.12 -5.76 -2.57
CA TYR A 89 -1.62 -5.35 -1.27
C TYR A 89 -0.49 -5.04 -0.26
N ASP A 90 0.60 -5.80 -0.28
CA ASP A 90 1.75 -5.57 0.59
C ASP A 90 2.46 -4.23 0.32
N VAL A 91 2.38 -3.71 -0.91
CA VAL A 91 2.89 -2.37 -1.26
C VAL A 91 2.34 -1.32 -0.29
N ALA A 92 1.05 -1.39 0.06
CA ALA A 92 0.41 -0.47 0.99
C ALA A 92 1.09 -0.45 2.37
N THR A 93 1.55 -1.61 2.84
CA THR A 93 2.21 -1.73 4.15
C THR A 93 3.58 -1.08 4.11
N ILE A 94 4.39 -1.37 3.08
CA ILE A 94 5.76 -0.85 3.01
C ILE A 94 5.79 0.66 2.75
N THR A 95 4.90 1.20 1.91
CA THR A 95 4.77 2.65 1.70
C THR A 95 4.10 3.32 2.89
N GLY A 96 3.17 2.63 3.56
CA GLY A 96 2.55 3.11 4.79
C GLY A 96 3.55 3.29 5.93
N ARG A 97 4.54 2.41 6.06
CA ARG A 97 5.64 2.59 7.02
C ARG A 97 6.42 3.87 6.76
N ALA A 98 6.67 4.19 5.49
CA ALA A 98 7.33 5.43 5.11
C ALA A 98 6.48 6.66 5.43
N LEU A 99 5.19 6.63 5.10
CA LEU A 99 4.24 7.66 5.50
C LEU A 99 4.24 7.87 7.02
N CYS A 100 4.17 6.81 7.82
CA CYS A 100 4.20 6.91 9.27
C CYS A 100 5.46 7.63 9.80
N ARG A 101 6.63 7.34 9.21
CA ARG A 101 7.89 8.02 9.58
C ARG A 101 7.88 9.50 9.20
N GLU A 102 7.22 9.86 8.11
CA GLU A 102 7.04 11.25 7.71
C GLU A 102 6.11 11.97 8.67
N LEU A 103 4.90 11.45 8.89
CA LEU A 103 3.90 12.01 9.79
C LEU A 103 4.45 12.20 11.21
N ALA A 104 5.30 11.29 11.70
CA ALA A 104 5.92 11.39 13.02
C ALA A 104 6.85 12.61 13.16
N ARG A 105 7.46 13.05 12.05
CA ARG A 105 8.37 14.20 11.99
C ARG A 105 7.66 15.51 11.66
N LEU A 106 6.47 15.47 11.07
CA LEU A 106 5.74 16.67 10.66
C LEU A 106 5.43 17.58 11.85
N ARG A 107 5.71 18.87 11.65
CA ARG A 107 5.41 19.98 12.55
C ARG A 107 4.86 21.13 11.71
N ALA A 108 3.95 21.90 12.27
CA ALA A 108 3.33 23.04 11.61
C ALA A 108 2.85 24.07 12.62
N ASP A 109 2.77 25.33 12.21
CA ASP A 109 2.34 26.45 13.07
C ASP A 109 0.82 26.61 13.07
N SER A 110 0.11 25.84 12.24
CA SER A 110 -1.34 25.78 12.21
C SER A 110 -1.85 24.38 11.86
N LEU A 111 -3.11 24.09 12.24
CA LEU A 111 -3.80 22.86 11.85
C LEU A 111 -3.98 22.76 10.32
N SER A 112 -4.21 23.89 9.66
CA SER A 112 -4.37 23.93 8.19
C SER A 112 -3.09 23.50 7.50
N GLU A 113 -1.95 24.05 7.91
CA GLU A 113 -0.65 23.68 7.37
C GLU A 113 -0.28 22.22 7.69
N LEU A 114 -0.57 21.74 8.91
CA LEU A 114 -0.35 20.33 9.26
C LEU A 114 -1.13 19.40 8.33
N ARG A 115 -2.38 19.77 8.00
CA ARG A 115 -3.23 19.01 7.08
C ARG A 115 -2.67 19.03 5.65
N THR A 116 -2.24 20.18 5.15
CA THR A 116 -1.59 20.26 3.82
C THR A 116 -0.38 19.34 3.74
N LYS A 117 0.52 19.38 4.74
CA LYS A 117 1.69 18.50 4.80
C LYS A 117 1.32 17.02 4.88
N MET A 118 0.22 16.69 5.56
CA MET A 118 -0.32 15.33 5.60
C MET A 118 -0.80 14.87 4.22
N ASP A 119 -1.57 15.71 3.53
CA ASP A 119 -2.09 15.41 2.19
C ASP A 119 -0.93 15.23 1.18
N GLU A 120 0.11 16.05 1.26
CA GLU A 120 1.34 15.90 0.47
C GLU A 120 2.07 14.58 0.75
N ALA A 121 2.21 14.20 2.03
CA ALA A 121 2.84 12.93 2.41
C ALA A 121 2.02 11.72 1.92
N ILE A 122 0.69 11.80 1.99
CA ILE A 122 -0.22 10.77 1.46
C ILE A 122 -0.03 10.62 -0.05
N GLU A 123 -0.04 11.74 -0.78
CA GLU A 123 0.17 11.77 -2.23
C GLU A 123 1.51 11.15 -2.61
N LEU A 124 2.57 11.49 -1.89
CA LEU A 124 3.89 10.93 -2.13
C LEU A 124 3.93 9.41 -1.91
N HIS A 125 3.45 8.92 -0.77
CA HIS A 125 3.67 7.52 -0.38
C HIS A 125 2.61 6.57 -0.92
N PHE A 126 1.33 6.90 -0.77
CA PHE A 126 0.23 6.01 -1.14
C PHE A 126 -0.22 6.12 -2.59
N HIS A 127 0.11 7.21 -3.28
CA HIS A 127 -0.26 7.39 -4.68
C HIS A 127 0.97 7.31 -5.58
N THR A 128 1.96 8.16 -5.38
CA THR A 128 3.14 8.24 -6.26
C THR A 128 4.05 7.01 -6.11
N ARG A 129 4.58 6.74 -4.91
CA ARG A 129 5.55 5.64 -4.69
C ARG A 129 4.91 4.26 -4.83
N ALA A 130 3.73 4.08 -4.25
CA ALA A 130 2.96 2.84 -4.42
C ALA A 130 2.65 2.57 -5.90
N GLY A 131 2.18 3.59 -6.65
CA GLY A 131 1.88 3.47 -8.06
C GLY A 131 3.10 3.10 -8.91
N ILE A 132 4.27 3.70 -8.65
CA ILE A 132 5.52 3.36 -9.34
C ILE A 132 5.90 1.89 -9.10
N LEU A 133 5.82 1.43 -7.85
CA LEU A 133 6.15 0.05 -7.49
C LEU A 133 5.20 -0.96 -8.15
N GLN A 134 3.89 -0.73 -8.03
CA GLN A 134 2.86 -1.59 -8.61
C GLN A 134 3.01 -1.69 -10.13
N LYS A 135 3.10 -0.55 -10.82
CA LYS A 135 3.27 -0.51 -12.26
C LYS A 135 4.54 -1.22 -12.70
N ARG A 136 5.65 -1.04 -11.98
CA ARG A 136 6.90 -1.72 -12.33
C ARG A 136 6.79 -3.23 -12.15
N TYR A 137 6.16 -3.68 -11.07
CA TYR A 137 5.93 -5.09 -10.81
C TYR A 137 5.05 -5.74 -11.89
N ASP A 138 3.97 -5.09 -12.31
CA ASP A 138 3.11 -5.62 -13.38
C ASP A 138 3.86 -5.73 -14.71
N ILE A 139 4.66 -4.74 -15.07
CA ILE A 139 5.51 -4.77 -16.27
C ILE A 139 6.50 -5.94 -16.20
N ASP A 140 7.28 -6.04 -15.12
CA ASP A 140 8.33 -7.05 -14.99
C ASP A 140 7.72 -8.46 -14.95
N THR A 141 6.57 -8.62 -14.28
CA THR A 141 5.89 -9.91 -14.14
C THR A 141 4.93 -10.24 -15.29
N ARG A 142 4.72 -9.32 -16.24
CA ARG A 142 3.69 -9.43 -17.29
C ARG A 142 2.33 -9.75 -16.69
N HIS A 143 1.86 -8.90 -15.78
CA HIS A 143 0.64 -9.08 -14.97
C HIS A 143 0.59 -10.48 -14.34
N GLY A 144 1.70 -10.88 -13.73
CA GLY A 144 1.82 -12.15 -13.02
C GLY A 144 2.03 -13.41 -13.85
N THR A 145 2.10 -13.34 -15.18
CA THR A 145 2.36 -14.53 -16.02
C THR A 145 3.84 -14.96 -16.04
N ASN A 146 4.77 -14.10 -15.61
CA ASN A 146 6.19 -14.40 -15.50
C ASN A 146 6.60 -14.76 -14.06
N GLY A 147 6.58 -16.06 -13.76
CA GLY A 147 6.92 -16.60 -12.44
C GLY A 147 8.35 -16.31 -11.96
N HIS A 148 9.31 -16.13 -12.88
CA HIS A 148 10.69 -15.81 -12.52
C HIS A 148 10.77 -14.42 -11.86
N TYR A 149 10.20 -13.40 -12.49
CA TYR A 149 10.20 -12.05 -11.91
C TYR A 149 9.27 -11.92 -10.71
N GLN A 150 8.14 -12.66 -10.68
CA GLN A 150 7.31 -12.72 -9.47
C GLN A 150 8.12 -13.20 -8.28
N LYS A 151 8.95 -14.23 -8.44
CA LYS A 151 9.79 -14.73 -7.35
C LYS A 151 10.77 -13.66 -6.88
N ILE A 152 11.47 -12.98 -7.79
CA ILE A 152 12.43 -11.92 -7.45
C ILE A 152 11.76 -10.81 -6.63
N TRP A 153 10.61 -10.34 -7.08
CA TRP A 153 9.86 -9.28 -6.40
C TRP A 153 9.30 -9.70 -5.05
N LYS A 154 8.86 -10.96 -4.92
CA LYS A 154 8.44 -11.53 -3.63
C LYS A 154 9.60 -11.63 -2.65
N ASP A 155 10.75 -12.13 -3.08
CA ASP A 155 11.94 -12.21 -2.21
C ASP A 155 12.35 -10.81 -1.70
N ARG A 156 12.21 -9.77 -2.53
CA ARG A 156 12.42 -8.36 -2.13
C ARG A 156 11.37 -7.91 -1.12
N MET A 157 10.09 -8.11 -1.42
CA MET A 157 8.98 -7.73 -0.54
C MET A 157 9.11 -8.41 0.84
N THR A 158 9.43 -9.70 0.89
CA THR A 158 9.64 -10.43 2.16
C THR A 158 10.76 -9.78 2.99
N LYS A 159 11.89 -9.41 2.37
CA LYS A 159 12.97 -8.71 3.07
C LYS A 159 12.54 -7.35 3.59
N THR A 160 11.84 -6.56 2.76
CA THR A 160 11.31 -5.25 3.13
C THR A 160 10.28 -5.34 4.26
N LEU A 161 9.40 -6.34 4.23
CA LEU A 161 8.39 -6.54 5.28
C LEU A 161 9.04 -6.97 6.61
N ALA A 162 10.11 -7.78 6.56
CA ALA A 162 10.88 -8.20 7.72
C ALA A 162 11.68 -7.06 8.37
N ASP A 163 12.06 -6.03 7.59
CA ASP A 163 12.74 -4.84 8.11
C ASP A 163 11.77 -3.65 8.26
N PRO A 164 11.31 -3.32 9.48
CA PRO A 164 10.42 -2.18 9.70
C PRO A 164 11.07 -0.82 9.39
N LYS A 165 12.40 -0.76 9.26
CA LYS A 165 13.16 0.45 8.94
C LYS A 165 13.49 0.58 7.45
N ALA A 166 13.13 -0.39 6.62
CA ALA A 166 13.36 -0.31 5.18
C ALA A 166 12.79 0.99 4.60
N ASP A 167 13.63 1.69 3.86
CA ASP A 167 13.35 2.91 3.12
C ASP A 167 13.48 2.73 1.61
N THR A 168 13.89 1.52 1.17
CA THR A 168 13.98 1.16 -0.23
C THR A 168 13.52 -0.28 -0.48
N MET A 169 13.09 -0.55 -1.70
CA MET A 169 12.86 -1.91 -2.20
C MET A 169 13.33 -2.02 -3.65
N GLY A 170 14.33 -2.86 -3.93
CA GLY A 170 14.77 -3.12 -5.30
C GLY A 170 15.24 -1.87 -6.07
N GLY A 171 15.79 -0.87 -5.37
CA GLY A 171 16.24 0.40 -5.96
C GLY A 171 15.18 1.52 -5.96
N PHE A 172 13.96 1.25 -5.51
CA PHE A 172 12.89 2.24 -5.37
C PHE A 172 12.83 2.76 -3.94
N TRP A 173 12.69 4.07 -3.75
CA TRP A 173 12.45 4.68 -2.45
C TRP A 173 11.02 4.46 -1.98
N LEU A 174 10.86 4.11 -0.70
CA LEU A 174 9.58 3.93 0.01
C LEU A 174 9.18 5.21 0.71
#